data_AF-A0A0D8I6C2-F1
#
_entry.id   AF-A0A0D8I6C2-F1
#
_cell.length_a   1.000
_cell.length_b   1.000
_cell.length_c   1.000
_cell.angle_alpha   90.00
_cell.angle_beta   90.00
_cell.angle_gamma   90.00
#
_symmetry.space_group_name_H-M   'P 1'
#
loop_
_entity.id
_entity.type
_entity.pdbx_description
1 polymer ?
#
loop_
_entity_poly.entity_id
_entity_poly.type
_entity_poly.pdbx_seq_one_letter_code
_entity_poly.pdbx_strand_id
1 'polypeptide(L)'
;MTYSDGVLMESAISEHLKCPRTLTRRVPDTYAPPFPMWVGRSDEKLHQVVMGYFGVQFRGDEQRSDALAAMRHIVASLDLADGALHHDLTHHLDNQGYENLIVAGYWTDPVSQQRWSNSRAVADWWESADRLSDGLGFFREIVAPRAEQFETLYAFQDNLPGVGAVMDGISGDINEHGYWGSMRERFPISQTDWMQPSGELRVIAGDPTAGGRVVVRGHDNIALIRSGQDWADAEADERSLYLDEILPTLEAGMDFLRDNGQAVGCYSNRFVRNIDIDGNFLDLSYNIGHWASLDNLERWSESHPTHLRIFTTFFRVAENLEKLRLYHEVSVFDADAQQYEYINCHPHTGMLRDATH
;
A
#
# COMPACT_ATOMS: atom_id res chain seq x y z
N MET A 1 -24.47 -15.86 -30.23
CA MET A 1 -23.10 -16.22 -30.62
C MET A 1 -22.47 -16.90 -29.43
N THR A 2 -21.84 -18.03 -29.68
CA THR A 2 -21.42 -19.05 -28.72
C THR A 2 -20.37 -18.55 -27.73
N TYR A 3 -20.72 -18.54 -26.45
CA TYR A 3 -19.78 -18.50 -25.32
C TYR A 3 -18.98 -19.82 -25.34
N SER A 4 -17.68 -19.75 -25.62
CA SER A 4 -16.75 -20.81 -25.30
C SER A 4 -16.38 -20.66 -23.82
N ASP A 5 -16.79 -21.64 -23.03
CA ASP A 5 -16.54 -21.88 -21.61
C ASP A 5 -17.16 -20.88 -20.63
N GLY A 6 -18.26 -21.32 -19.99
CA GLY A 6 -19.10 -20.55 -19.08
C GLY A 6 -18.45 -20.29 -17.71
N VAL A 7 -17.36 -19.54 -17.69
CA VAL A 7 -16.85 -18.93 -16.45
C VAL A 7 -17.81 -17.83 -16.04
N LEU A 8 -18.42 -17.99 -14.87
CA LEU A 8 -19.38 -17.04 -14.32
C LEU A 8 -18.59 -15.82 -13.83
N MET A 9 -18.67 -14.71 -14.56
CA MET A 9 -18.00 -13.47 -14.19
C MET A 9 -18.57 -12.93 -12.87
N GLU A 10 -17.73 -12.82 -11.85
CA GLU A 10 -18.10 -12.29 -10.54
C GLU A 10 -18.01 -10.76 -10.50
N SER A 11 -18.66 -10.14 -9.52
CA SER A 11 -18.34 -8.75 -9.16
C SER A 11 -17.15 -8.74 -8.20
N ALA A 12 -16.27 -7.76 -8.31
CA ALA A 12 -15.22 -7.51 -7.33
C ALA A 12 -15.78 -7.22 -5.93
N ILE A 13 -16.99 -6.66 -5.83
CA ILE A 13 -17.65 -6.42 -4.55
C ILE A 13 -18.24 -7.73 -4.01
N SER A 14 -17.75 -8.17 -2.85
CA SER A 14 -18.27 -9.34 -2.13
C SER A 14 -19.77 -9.22 -1.86
N GLU A 15 -20.49 -10.34 -1.93
CA GLU A 15 -21.97 -10.34 -1.89
C GLU A 15 -22.55 -9.62 -0.67
N HIS A 16 -21.95 -9.79 0.51
CA HIS A 16 -22.41 -9.18 1.76
C HIS A 16 -22.17 -7.66 1.83
N LEU A 17 -21.37 -7.08 0.93
CA LEU A 17 -21.11 -5.64 0.83
C LEU A 17 -21.87 -4.97 -0.33
N LYS A 18 -22.62 -5.73 -1.13
CA LYS A 18 -23.46 -5.15 -2.19
C LYS A 18 -24.63 -4.39 -1.58
N CYS A 19 -24.92 -3.21 -2.11
CA CYS A 19 -26.03 -2.38 -1.66
C CYS A 19 -26.74 -1.70 -2.84
N PRO A 20 -27.97 -1.16 -2.64
CA PRO A 20 -28.62 -0.35 -3.66
C PRO A 20 -27.76 0.87 -4.01
N ARG A 21 -27.29 0.92 -5.25
CA ARG A 21 -26.43 2.00 -5.74
C ARG A 21 -27.16 3.33 -5.78
N THR A 22 -26.50 4.38 -5.32
CA THR A 22 -26.82 5.78 -5.67
C THR A 22 -25.82 6.34 -6.69
N LEU A 23 -24.65 5.69 -6.83
CA LEU A 23 -23.63 5.97 -7.83
C LEU A 23 -23.45 4.77 -8.76
N THR A 24 -23.57 5.03 -10.06
CA THR A 24 -23.51 3.99 -11.10
C THR A 24 -22.10 3.75 -11.58
N ARG A 25 -21.88 2.53 -12.07
CA ARG A 25 -20.68 2.14 -12.81
C ARG A 25 -20.49 2.99 -14.07
N ARG A 26 -19.25 3.12 -14.54
CA ARG A 26 -18.84 3.79 -15.79
C ARG A 26 -19.09 2.90 -17.02
N VAL A 27 -19.17 1.59 -16.82
CA VAL A 27 -19.40 0.60 -17.89
C VAL A 27 -20.79 -0.03 -17.78
N PRO A 28 -21.39 -0.49 -18.90
CA PRO A 28 -22.68 -1.19 -18.88
C PRO A 28 -22.55 -2.63 -18.34
N ASP A 29 -23.67 -3.24 -17.96
CA ASP A 29 -23.73 -4.64 -17.47
C ASP A 29 -23.21 -5.68 -18.49
N THR A 30 -23.17 -5.32 -19.78
CA THR A 30 -22.63 -6.17 -20.85
C THR A 30 -21.11 -6.09 -20.99
N TYR A 31 -20.43 -5.29 -20.16
CA TYR A 31 -18.98 -5.18 -20.18
C TYR A 31 -18.33 -6.52 -19.86
N ALA A 32 -17.31 -6.90 -20.62
CA ALA A 32 -16.45 -8.03 -20.36
C ALA A 32 -15.00 -7.54 -20.36
N PRO A 33 -14.20 -7.88 -19.33
CA PRO A 33 -12.81 -7.49 -19.28
C PRO A 33 -11.98 -8.22 -20.36
N PRO A 34 -10.84 -7.63 -20.79
CA PRO A 34 -10.03 -8.14 -21.89
C PRO A 34 -9.15 -9.36 -21.54
N PHE A 35 -8.95 -9.65 -20.25
CA PHE A 35 -8.16 -10.77 -19.72
C PHE A 35 -8.68 -11.10 -18.31
N PRO A 36 -8.34 -12.22 -17.68
CA PRO A 36 -8.78 -12.52 -16.31
C PRO A 36 -7.95 -11.76 -15.26
N MET A 37 -8.62 -11.34 -14.18
CA MET A 37 -8.00 -10.83 -12.94
C MET A 37 -8.86 -11.26 -11.75
N TRP A 38 -8.26 -11.28 -10.56
CA TRP A 38 -8.90 -11.76 -9.33
C TRP A 38 -8.77 -10.76 -8.18
N VAL A 39 -9.59 -10.93 -7.15
CA VAL A 39 -9.58 -10.10 -5.93
C VAL A 39 -9.59 -10.96 -4.67
N GLY A 40 -9.01 -10.46 -3.59
CA GLY A 40 -9.11 -11.08 -2.27
C GLY A 40 -10.56 -11.14 -1.80
N ARG A 41 -10.93 -12.21 -1.11
CA ARG A 41 -12.27 -12.44 -0.54
C ARG A 41 -12.20 -12.58 0.96
N SER A 42 -13.16 -11.97 1.64
CA SER A 42 -13.40 -12.18 3.06
C SER A 42 -14.89 -12.40 3.31
N ASP A 43 -15.21 -13.08 4.41
CA ASP A 43 -16.57 -13.21 4.90
C ASP A 43 -17.00 -11.95 5.70
N GLU A 44 -18.25 -11.98 6.17
CA GLU A 44 -18.88 -10.88 6.91
C GLU A 44 -18.23 -10.54 8.25
N LYS A 45 -17.28 -11.34 8.74
CA LYS A 45 -16.55 -11.07 10.00
C LYS A 45 -15.41 -10.08 9.79
N LEU A 46 -14.90 -9.93 8.56
CA LEU A 46 -13.90 -8.92 8.27
C LEU A 46 -14.58 -7.56 8.14
N HIS A 47 -14.59 -6.79 9.22
CA HIS A 47 -15.19 -5.46 9.24
C HIS A 47 -14.20 -4.35 8.89
N GLN A 48 -12.96 -4.47 9.36
CA GLN A 48 -11.93 -3.44 9.23
C GLN A 48 -10.56 -4.11 9.39
N VAL A 49 -9.62 -3.77 8.52
CA VAL A 49 -8.23 -4.21 8.64
C VAL A 49 -7.39 -3.10 9.24
N VAL A 50 -6.19 -3.41 9.73
CA VAL A 50 -5.16 -2.42 10.05
C VAL A 50 -3.92 -2.72 9.22
N MET A 51 -3.41 -1.69 8.55
CA MET A 51 -2.16 -1.69 7.82
C MET A 51 -1.18 -0.79 8.56
N GLY A 52 -0.16 -1.37 9.19
CA GLY A 52 0.85 -0.64 9.95
C GLY A 52 2.20 -0.67 9.27
N TYR A 53 2.73 0.49 8.88
CA TYR A 53 4.08 0.64 8.35
C TYR A 53 5.01 1.20 9.43
N PHE A 54 5.89 0.35 9.94
CA PHE A 54 6.84 0.67 11.01
C PHE A 54 8.23 0.86 10.42
N GLY A 55 8.72 2.10 10.46
CA GLY A 55 9.95 2.49 9.77
C GLY A 55 11.13 2.75 10.67
N VAL A 56 12.32 2.45 10.17
CA VAL A 56 13.62 2.86 10.71
C VAL A 56 14.38 3.60 9.60
N GLN A 57 14.68 4.87 9.84
CA GLN A 57 15.37 5.77 8.91
C GLN A 57 16.80 6.04 9.38
N PHE A 58 17.78 5.96 8.49
CA PHE A 58 19.19 6.19 8.82
C PHE A 58 19.96 6.72 7.60
N ARG A 59 21.18 7.19 7.81
CA ARG A 59 22.05 7.61 6.71
C ARG A 59 23.50 7.23 6.97
N GLY A 60 24.08 6.54 5.99
CA GLY A 60 25.47 6.10 6.02
C GLY A 60 25.65 4.74 6.69
N ASP A 61 26.73 4.06 6.32
CA ASP A 61 26.98 2.67 6.71
C ASP A 61 27.23 2.49 8.22
N GLU A 62 27.69 3.54 8.90
CA GLU A 62 27.94 3.51 10.36
C GLU A 62 26.66 3.22 11.16
N GLN A 63 25.50 3.64 10.66
CA GLN A 63 24.20 3.44 11.32
C GLN A 63 23.49 2.15 10.90
N ARG A 64 23.95 1.47 9.85
CA ARG A 64 23.25 0.33 9.22
C ARG A 64 23.03 -0.83 10.19
N SER A 65 24.05 -1.17 10.99
CA SER A 65 23.96 -2.27 11.95
C SER A 65 22.88 -2.01 13.00
N ASP A 66 22.83 -0.78 13.52
CA ASP A 66 21.86 -0.38 14.55
C ASP A 66 20.45 -0.28 13.96
N ALA A 67 20.32 0.20 12.72
CA ALA A 67 19.05 0.23 12.01
C ALA A 67 18.47 -1.17 11.78
N LEU A 68 19.30 -2.14 11.36
CA LEU A 68 18.89 -3.54 11.21
C LEU A 68 18.55 -4.17 12.57
N ALA A 69 19.26 -3.82 13.64
CA ALA A 69 18.93 -4.29 14.99
C ALA A 69 17.58 -3.74 15.47
N ALA A 70 17.29 -2.48 15.19
CA ALA A 70 16.00 -1.88 15.48
C ALA A 70 14.86 -2.51 14.65
N MET A 71 15.08 -2.75 13.36
CA MET A 71 14.11 -3.48 12.51
C MET A 71 13.83 -4.87 13.07
N ARG A 72 14.88 -5.63 13.46
CA ARG A 72 14.72 -6.94 14.11
C ARG A 72 13.90 -6.87 15.40
N HIS A 73 14.08 -5.83 16.20
CA HIS A 73 13.26 -5.59 17.38
C HIS A 73 11.78 -5.37 17.02
N ILE A 74 11.50 -4.57 15.99
CA ILE A 74 10.13 -4.34 15.49
C ILE A 74 9.52 -5.67 15.02
N VAL A 75 10.23 -6.45 14.21
CA VAL A 75 9.76 -7.77 13.73
C VAL A 75 9.45 -8.70 14.89
N ALA A 76 10.38 -8.86 15.84
CA ALA A 76 10.18 -9.70 17.01
C ALA A 76 8.97 -9.25 17.86
N SER A 77 8.64 -7.95 17.85
CA SER A 77 7.45 -7.47 18.55
C SER A 77 6.14 -7.89 17.89
N LEU A 78 6.12 -8.15 16.58
CA LEU A 78 4.94 -8.64 15.86
C LEU A 78 4.60 -10.10 16.18
N ASP A 79 5.52 -10.85 16.77
CA ASP A 79 5.27 -12.22 17.27
C ASP A 79 4.67 -12.25 18.68
N LEU A 80 4.50 -11.09 19.33
CA LEU A 80 3.83 -10.98 20.62
C LEU A 80 2.31 -11.21 20.48
N ALA A 81 1.64 -11.34 21.63
CA ALA A 81 0.18 -11.45 21.67
C ALA A 81 -0.49 -10.27 20.93
N ASP A 82 -1.52 -10.59 20.14
CA ASP A 82 -2.24 -9.66 19.27
C ASP A 82 -1.39 -9.00 18.17
N GLY A 83 -0.18 -9.50 17.89
CA GLY A 83 0.66 -9.03 16.79
C GLY A 83 0.10 -9.32 15.39
N ALA A 84 0.78 -8.83 14.35
CA ALA A 84 0.28 -8.90 12.98
C ALA A 84 0.13 -10.34 12.48
N LEU A 85 -0.92 -10.61 11.71
CA LEU A 85 -1.17 -11.92 11.11
C LEU A 85 -0.27 -12.19 9.91
N HIS A 86 0.13 -11.12 9.21
CA HIS A 86 1.09 -11.16 8.11
C HIS A 86 1.98 -9.92 8.19
N HIS A 87 3.26 -10.08 7.85
CA HIS A 87 4.17 -8.95 7.70
C HIS A 87 5.24 -9.22 6.64
N ASP A 88 5.78 -8.16 6.08
CA ASP A 88 6.92 -8.19 5.17
C ASP A 88 7.86 -7.00 5.39
N LEU A 89 9.11 -7.14 4.94
CA LEU A 89 10.21 -6.20 5.20
C LEU A 89 10.69 -5.61 3.89
N THR A 90 10.96 -4.30 3.89
CA THR A 90 11.47 -3.61 2.73
C THR A 90 12.53 -2.57 3.04
N HIS A 91 13.28 -2.21 2.00
CA HIS A 91 14.26 -1.13 1.98
C HIS A 91 13.99 -0.18 0.83
N HIS A 92 14.25 1.11 1.03
CA HIS A 92 14.51 2.06 -0.05
C HIS A 92 15.43 3.20 0.37
N LEU A 93 16.02 3.86 -0.62
CA LEU A 93 16.71 5.15 -0.48
C LEU A 93 15.76 6.27 -0.92
N ASP A 94 15.49 7.25 -0.05
CA ASP A 94 14.68 8.41 -0.40
C ASP A 94 15.47 9.51 -1.15
N ASN A 95 14.78 10.54 -1.63
CA ASN A 95 15.41 11.64 -2.37
C ASN A 95 16.21 12.61 -1.49
N GLN A 96 16.27 12.39 -0.17
CA GLN A 96 17.17 13.10 0.73
C GLN A 96 18.43 12.29 1.06
N GLY A 97 18.58 11.11 0.44
CA GLY A 97 19.72 10.23 0.62
C GLY A 97 19.69 9.46 1.95
N TYR A 98 18.51 9.30 2.56
CA TYR A 98 18.33 8.45 3.72
C TYR A 98 17.82 7.07 3.30
N GLU A 99 18.36 6.05 3.95
CA GLU A 99 17.88 4.68 3.84
C GLU A 99 16.74 4.46 4.83
N ASN A 100 15.73 3.71 4.41
CA ASN A 100 14.55 3.45 5.21
C ASN A 100 14.23 1.96 5.15
N LEU A 101 14.28 1.30 6.32
CA LEU A 101 13.77 -0.05 6.52
C LEU A 101 12.32 0.04 6.97
N ILE A 102 11.40 -0.65 6.31
CA ILE A 102 9.96 -0.59 6.64
C ILE A 102 9.45 -2.02 6.84
N VAL A 103 8.85 -2.25 8.01
CA VAL A 103 8.08 -3.45 8.33
C VAL A 103 6.60 -3.12 8.13
N ALA A 104 5.96 -3.75 7.14
CA ALA A 104 4.51 -3.63 6.95
C ALA A 104 3.82 -4.79 7.65
N GLY A 105 2.89 -4.51 8.58
CA GLY A 105 2.11 -5.51 9.30
C GLY A 105 0.60 -5.37 9.02
N TYR A 106 -0.10 -6.50 8.94
CA TYR A 106 -1.53 -6.58 8.66
C TYR A 106 -2.30 -7.27 9.77
N TRP A 107 -3.40 -6.65 10.21
CA TRP A 107 -4.36 -7.20 11.16
C TRP A 107 -5.77 -7.21 10.56
N THR A 108 -6.62 -8.14 11.01
CA THR A 108 -8.04 -8.24 10.61
C THR A 108 -9.01 -7.66 11.65
N ASP A 109 -8.49 -7.17 12.78
CA ASP A 109 -9.27 -6.57 13.86
C ASP A 109 -8.49 -5.38 14.48
N PRO A 110 -9.00 -4.15 14.39
CA PRO A 110 -8.37 -2.99 15.01
C PRO A 110 -8.20 -3.13 16.54
N VAL A 111 -9.07 -3.87 17.22
CA VAL A 111 -8.97 -4.04 18.67
C VAL A 111 -7.74 -4.89 19.02
N SER A 112 -7.42 -5.92 18.23
CA SER A 112 -6.18 -6.68 18.38
C SER A 112 -4.93 -5.80 18.18
N GLN A 113 -4.88 -5.03 17.10
CA GLN A 113 -3.76 -4.13 16.84
C GLN A 113 -3.58 -3.08 17.96
N GLN A 114 -4.69 -2.57 18.51
CA GLN A 114 -4.66 -1.62 19.63
C GLN A 114 -4.15 -2.27 20.92
N ARG A 115 -4.57 -3.52 21.23
CA ARG A 115 -4.04 -4.28 22.37
C ARG A 115 -2.54 -4.53 22.24
N TRP A 116 -2.08 -4.90 21.04
CA TRP A 116 -0.67 -5.07 20.75
C TRP A 116 0.12 -3.77 20.90
N SER A 117 -0.35 -2.67 20.30
CA SER A 117 0.32 -1.37 20.37
C SER A 117 0.44 -0.83 21.80
N ASN A 118 -0.60 -1.04 22.61
CA ASN A 118 -0.66 -0.63 24.01
C ASN A 118 -0.05 -1.67 24.97
N SER A 119 0.42 -2.81 24.47
CA SER A 119 1.15 -3.75 25.30
C SER A 119 2.43 -3.07 25.79
N ARG A 120 2.81 -3.35 27.04
CA ARG A 120 3.95 -2.70 27.68
C ARG A 120 5.23 -2.81 26.85
N ALA A 121 5.48 -3.97 26.23
CA ALA A 121 6.68 -4.18 25.42
C ALA A 121 6.75 -3.27 24.19
N VAL A 122 5.60 -2.98 23.55
CA VAL A 122 5.53 -2.17 22.33
C VAL A 122 5.43 -0.67 22.65
N ALA A 123 4.60 -0.32 23.64
CA ALA A 123 4.39 1.07 24.07
C ALA A 123 5.64 1.65 24.73
N ASP A 124 6.21 0.98 25.74
CA ASP A 124 7.40 1.47 26.46
C ASP A 124 8.57 1.67 25.50
N TRP A 125 8.75 0.80 24.50
CA TRP A 125 9.81 0.93 23.51
C TRP A 125 9.66 2.18 22.63
N TRP A 126 8.44 2.46 22.18
CA TRP A 126 8.12 3.63 21.34
C TRP A 126 8.22 4.94 22.11
N GLU A 127 7.71 4.96 23.34
CA GLU A 127 7.65 6.14 24.20
C GLU A 127 8.98 6.45 24.90
N SER A 128 9.91 5.48 24.96
CA SER A 128 11.21 5.66 25.60
C SER A 128 11.97 6.88 25.05
N ALA A 129 12.59 7.64 25.97
CA ALA A 129 13.50 8.73 25.61
C ALA A 129 14.71 8.23 24.81
N ASP A 130 15.06 6.95 24.90
CA ASP A 130 16.17 6.35 24.14
C ASP A 130 15.97 6.54 22.64
N ARG A 131 14.71 6.47 22.14
CA ARG A 131 14.39 6.69 20.72
C ARG A 131 14.81 8.08 20.22
N LEU A 132 14.92 9.06 21.11
CA LEU A 132 15.38 10.41 20.78
C LEU A 132 16.91 10.52 20.70
N SER A 133 17.64 9.57 21.31
CA SER A 133 19.10 9.57 21.40
C SER A 133 19.80 8.49 20.57
N ASP A 134 19.05 7.52 20.01
CA ASP A 134 19.60 6.42 19.21
C ASP A 134 20.36 6.88 17.94
N GLY A 135 20.12 8.11 17.48
CA GLY A 135 20.70 8.64 16.24
C GLY A 135 20.02 8.12 14.96
N LEU A 136 18.97 7.31 15.11
CA LEU A 136 18.08 6.82 14.04
C LEU A 136 16.79 7.64 14.02
N GLY A 137 16.12 7.65 12.86
CA GLY A 137 14.72 8.04 12.74
C GLY A 137 13.81 6.82 12.90
N PHE A 138 12.64 6.99 13.52
CA PHE A 138 11.60 5.97 13.62
C PHE A 138 10.26 6.55 13.20
N PHE A 139 9.43 5.76 12.53
CA PHE A 139 8.07 6.20 12.20
C PHE A 139 7.05 5.08 12.30
N ARG A 140 5.80 5.47 12.52
CA ARG A 140 4.61 4.61 12.44
C ARG A 140 3.59 5.30 11.57
N GLU A 141 3.25 4.68 10.45
CA GLU A 141 2.16 5.10 9.58
C GLU A 141 1.12 3.99 9.60
N ILE A 142 0.09 4.16 10.41
CA ILE A 142 -0.92 3.13 10.69
C ILE A 142 -2.26 3.63 10.18
N VAL A 143 -2.90 2.84 9.32
CA VAL A 143 -4.21 3.15 8.73
C VAL A 143 -5.15 1.95 8.86
N ALA A 144 -6.45 2.21 9.04
CA ALA A 144 -7.43 1.17 9.28
C ALA A 144 -8.67 1.30 8.38
N PRO A 145 -8.61 0.91 7.09
CA PRO A 145 -9.77 0.96 6.22
C PRO A 145 -10.81 -0.10 6.61
N ARG A 146 -12.09 0.27 6.57
CA ARG A 146 -13.20 -0.71 6.65
C ARG A 146 -13.19 -1.61 5.41
N ALA A 147 -13.85 -2.77 5.49
CA ALA A 147 -13.99 -3.68 4.36
C ALA A 147 -14.63 -3.04 3.11
N GLU A 148 -15.43 -1.99 3.28
CA GLU A 148 -16.00 -1.22 2.16
C GLU A 148 -15.03 -0.17 1.57
N GLN A 149 -13.92 0.14 2.25
CA GLN A 149 -12.97 1.21 1.95
C GLN A 149 -11.64 0.73 1.40
N PHE A 150 -11.53 -0.52 0.95
CA PHE A 150 -10.38 -0.97 0.18
C PHE A 150 -10.78 -1.91 -0.94
N GLU A 151 -9.90 -2.02 -1.93
CA GLU A 151 -10.00 -2.96 -3.03
C GLU A 151 -8.65 -3.62 -3.29
N THR A 152 -8.68 -4.81 -3.87
CA THR A 152 -7.49 -5.54 -4.31
C THR A 152 -7.65 -5.96 -5.77
N LEU A 153 -6.53 -6.13 -6.46
CA LEU A 153 -6.50 -6.68 -7.81
C LEU A 153 -5.22 -7.48 -8.02
N TYR A 154 -5.34 -8.75 -8.37
CA TYR A 154 -4.23 -9.69 -8.57
C TYR A 154 -4.27 -10.27 -9.99
N ALA A 155 -3.11 -10.34 -10.65
CA ALA A 155 -2.92 -11.05 -11.91
C ALA A 155 -2.59 -12.54 -11.71
N PHE A 156 -2.90 -13.08 -10.53
CA PHE A 156 -2.64 -14.47 -10.10
C PHE A 156 -3.62 -14.84 -8.98
N GLN A 157 -3.69 -16.12 -8.59
CA GLN A 157 -4.73 -16.63 -7.70
C GLN A 157 -4.25 -17.17 -6.35
N ASP A 158 -2.97 -17.50 -6.23
CA ASP A 158 -2.40 -18.17 -5.06
C ASP A 158 -1.48 -17.22 -4.26
N ASN A 159 -1.21 -17.56 -3.00
CA ASN A 159 -0.23 -16.87 -2.14
C ASN A 159 -0.35 -15.33 -2.17
N LEU A 160 -1.56 -14.82 -1.97
CA LEU A 160 -1.84 -13.39 -2.09
C LEU A 160 -0.96 -12.57 -1.12
N PRO A 161 -0.17 -11.61 -1.61
CA PRO A 161 0.63 -10.73 -0.77
C PRO A 161 -0.20 -9.59 -0.16
N GLY A 162 0.41 -8.86 0.77
CA GLY A 162 -0.20 -7.67 1.38
C GLY A 162 -1.45 -8.01 2.19
N VAL A 163 -2.51 -7.21 2.04
CA VAL A 163 -3.78 -7.40 2.74
C VAL A 163 -4.44 -8.72 2.34
N GLY A 164 -4.23 -9.20 1.12
CA GLY A 164 -4.76 -10.48 0.66
C GLY A 164 -4.29 -11.68 1.48
N ALA A 165 -3.11 -11.59 2.10
CA ALA A 165 -2.56 -12.64 2.97
C ALA A 165 -3.36 -12.85 4.26
N VAL A 166 -4.14 -11.85 4.68
CA VAL A 166 -4.99 -11.91 5.88
C VAL A 166 -6.48 -11.99 5.56
N MET A 167 -6.82 -12.11 4.27
CA MET A 167 -8.19 -12.38 3.80
C MET A 167 -8.45 -13.90 3.74
N ASP A 168 -9.71 -14.29 3.54
CA ASP A 168 -10.15 -15.69 3.63
C ASP A 168 -9.94 -16.48 2.33
N GLY A 169 -9.71 -15.81 1.20
CA GLY A 169 -9.49 -16.48 -0.08
C GLY A 169 -9.38 -15.54 -1.29
N ILE A 170 -9.61 -16.12 -2.46
CA ILE A 170 -9.53 -15.48 -3.79
C ILE A 170 -10.88 -15.64 -4.51
N SER A 171 -11.24 -14.68 -5.36
CA SER A 171 -12.44 -14.74 -6.20
C SER A 171 -12.30 -15.67 -7.41
N GLY A 172 -13.40 -15.92 -8.11
CA GLY A 172 -13.35 -16.21 -9.56
C GLY A 172 -12.98 -14.98 -10.39
N ASP A 173 -13.01 -15.09 -11.71
CA ASP A 173 -12.74 -13.96 -12.62
C ASP A 173 -13.74 -12.82 -12.36
N ILE A 174 -13.24 -11.60 -12.19
CA ILE A 174 -14.07 -10.43 -11.83
C ILE A 174 -14.36 -9.49 -13.00
N ASN A 175 -15.49 -8.80 -12.96
CA ASN A 175 -15.93 -7.90 -14.03
C ASN A 175 -15.24 -6.52 -14.01
N GLU A 176 -15.00 -5.96 -12.83
CA GLU A 176 -14.62 -4.56 -12.63
C GLU A 176 -13.10 -4.33 -12.76
N HIS A 177 -12.53 -4.62 -13.93
CA HIS A 177 -11.15 -4.26 -14.27
C HIS A 177 -10.97 -4.02 -15.78
N GLY A 178 -9.79 -3.54 -16.20
CA GLY A 178 -9.48 -3.36 -17.63
C GLY A 178 -9.91 -2.02 -18.24
N TYR A 179 -10.35 -1.07 -17.43
CA TYR A 179 -10.69 0.30 -17.83
C TYR A 179 -10.35 1.32 -16.72
N TRP A 180 -10.11 2.58 -17.11
CA TRP A 180 -9.90 3.67 -16.17
C TRP A 180 -11.18 3.96 -15.37
N GLY A 181 -11.07 4.01 -14.05
CA GLY A 181 -12.20 4.07 -13.11
C GLY A 181 -12.62 2.71 -12.54
N SER A 182 -12.10 1.60 -13.07
CA SER A 182 -12.40 0.27 -12.53
C SER A 182 -11.90 0.08 -11.10
N MET A 183 -10.75 0.67 -10.73
CA MET A 183 -10.26 0.72 -9.34
C MET A 183 -11.35 1.20 -8.39
N ARG A 184 -11.91 2.38 -8.66
CA ARG A 184 -13.00 2.95 -7.86
C ARG A 184 -14.21 2.02 -7.79
N GLU A 185 -14.61 1.40 -8.89
CA GLU A 185 -15.75 0.48 -8.91
C GLU A 185 -15.55 -0.81 -8.10
N ARG A 186 -14.30 -1.18 -7.78
CA ARG A 186 -13.99 -2.31 -6.90
C ARG A 186 -14.13 -1.98 -5.41
N PHE A 187 -14.10 -0.71 -5.02
CA PHE A 187 -14.43 -0.31 -3.65
C PHE A 187 -15.92 -0.53 -3.41
N PRO A 188 -16.34 -1.31 -2.40
CA PRO A 188 -17.75 -1.46 -2.08
C PRO A 188 -18.44 -0.13 -1.76
N ILE A 189 -17.75 0.79 -1.08
CA ILE A 189 -18.31 2.11 -0.71
C ILE A 189 -18.61 2.99 -1.95
N SER A 190 -17.99 2.72 -3.11
CA SER A 190 -18.24 3.46 -4.36
C SER A 190 -19.68 3.29 -4.89
N GLN A 191 -20.43 2.31 -4.36
CA GLN A 191 -21.85 2.15 -4.66
C GLN A 191 -22.67 3.36 -4.21
N THR A 192 -22.21 4.07 -3.17
CA THR A 192 -22.97 5.14 -2.52
C THR A 192 -22.19 6.41 -2.18
N ASP A 193 -20.86 6.34 -2.14
CA ASP A 193 -19.99 7.44 -1.72
C ASP A 193 -18.95 7.80 -2.80
N TRP A 194 -18.64 9.08 -2.91
CA TRP A 194 -17.65 9.61 -3.86
C TRP A 194 -16.21 9.50 -3.35
N MET A 195 -16.00 9.13 -2.08
CA MET A 195 -14.69 9.11 -1.41
C MET A 195 -13.96 10.45 -1.56
N GLN A 196 -14.70 11.55 -1.47
CA GLN A 196 -14.14 12.89 -1.63
C GLN A 196 -13.27 13.25 -0.42
N PRO A 197 -12.08 13.83 -0.64
CA PRO A 197 -11.24 14.26 0.46
C PRO A 197 -11.88 15.42 1.22
N SER A 198 -11.77 15.39 2.55
CA SER A 198 -12.25 16.48 3.40
C SER A 198 -11.29 16.70 4.56
N GLY A 199 -10.87 17.95 4.74
CA GLY A 199 -9.87 18.35 5.72
C GLY A 199 -8.48 18.54 5.12
N GLU A 200 -7.47 18.58 5.99
CA GLU A 200 -6.08 18.83 5.63
C GLU A 200 -5.18 17.90 6.44
N LEU A 201 -4.01 17.56 5.89
CA LEU A 201 -2.95 16.86 6.61
C LEU A 201 -2.31 17.84 7.60
N ARG A 202 -2.35 17.55 8.90
CA ARG A 202 -2.00 18.55 9.93
C ARG A 202 -1.02 18.04 10.97
N VAL A 203 -0.01 18.84 11.29
CA VAL A 203 0.83 18.64 12.48
C VAL A 203 -0.01 18.95 13.71
N ILE A 204 -0.18 17.97 14.59
CA ILE A 204 -0.95 18.13 15.84
C ILE A 204 -0.07 18.10 17.09
N ALA A 205 1.18 17.65 16.97
CA ALA A 205 2.21 17.76 18.01
C ALA A 205 3.60 17.75 17.37
N GLY A 206 4.55 18.48 17.97
CA GLY A 206 5.92 18.59 17.48
C GLY A 206 6.10 19.59 16.34
N ASP A 207 7.30 19.62 15.77
CA ASP A 207 7.69 20.48 14.65
C ASP A 207 8.57 19.65 13.68
N PRO A 208 8.12 19.38 12.44
CA PRO A 208 8.90 18.63 11.45
C PRO A 208 10.31 19.18 11.21
N THR A 209 10.51 20.50 11.36
CA THR A 209 11.79 21.16 11.11
C THR A 209 12.76 21.05 12.28
N ALA A 210 12.25 20.84 13.49
CA ALA A 210 13.06 20.72 14.72
C ALA A 210 13.47 19.27 15.02
N GLY A 211 12.85 18.29 14.36
CA GLY A 211 13.02 16.86 14.69
C GLY A 211 12.31 16.49 15.98
N GLY A 212 12.82 15.47 16.68
CA GLY A 212 12.15 14.93 17.86
C GLY A 212 10.87 14.18 17.51
N ARG A 213 9.86 14.21 18.40
CA ARG A 213 8.57 13.55 18.19
C ARG A 213 7.60 14.47 17.46
N VAL A 214 7.08 14.03 16.33
CA VAL A 214 6.09 14.74 15.54
C VAL A 214 4.90 13.82 15.28
N VAL A 215 3.69 14.33 15.48
CA VAL A 215 2.44 13.63 15.20
C VAL A 215 1.69 14.40 14.14
N VAL A 216 1.36 13.72 13.05
CA VAL A 216 0.55 14.24 11.96
C VAL A 216 -0.81 13.53 11.98
N ARG A 217 -1.88 14.31 11.92
CA ARG A 217 -3.24 13.82 11.72
C ARG A 217 -3.57 13.88 10.25
N GLY A 218 -4.09 12.76 9.72
CA GLY A 218 -4.65 12.69 8.38
C GLY A 218 -5.98 13.41 8.25
N HIS A 219 -6.59 13.26 7.07
CA HIS A 219 -7.91 13.80 6.77
C HIS A 219 -8.74 12.72 6.07
N ASP A 220 -10.05 12.94 5.94
CA ASP A 220 -10.94 11.92 5.35
C ASP A 220 -10.52 11.64 3.90
N ASN A 221 -10.59 10.37 3.52
CA ASN A 221 -10.38 9.85 2.18
C ASN A 221 -9.01 10.18 1.55
N ILE A 222 -7.95 10.27 2.36
CA ILE A 222 -6.59 10.01 1.86
C ILE A 222 -6.59 8.59 1.26
N ALA A 223 -5.96 8.43 0.09
CA ALA A 223 -5.81 7.14 -0.56
C ALA A 223 -4.39 6.59 -0.35
N LEU A 224 -4.30 5.30 -0.03
CA LEU A 224 -3.06 4.55 0.03
C LEU A 224 -3.08 3.47 -1.05
N ILE A 225 -2.05 3.43 -1.89
CA ILE A 225 -1.80 2.35 -2.83
C ILE A 225 -0.54 1.58 -2.44
N ARG A 226 -0.66 0.26 -2.38
CA ARG A 226 0.48 -0.67 -2.49
C ARG A 226 0.37 -1.40 -3.82
N SER A 227 1.23 -1.07 -4.78
CA SER A 227 1.27 -1.74 -6.10
C SER A 227 2.55 -2.53 -6.24
N GLY A 228 2.46 -3.85 -6.31
CA GLY A 228 3.59 -4.76 -6.19
C GLY A 228 3.93 -5.54 -7.44
N GLN A 229 5.20 -5.94 -7.47
CA GLN A 229 5.85 -6.68 -8.54
C GLN A 229 6.71 -7.77 -7.91
N ASP A 230 6.46 -9.02 -8.27
CA ASP A 230 7.20 -10.18 -7.78
C ASP A 230 7.66 -11.00 -8.99
N TRP A 231 8.99 -11.06 -9.14
CA TRP A 231 9.66 -11.78 -10.23
C TRP A 231 10.60 -12.86 -9.69
N ALA A 232 10.45 -13.25 -8.42
CA ALA A 232 11.33 -14.21 -7.75
C ALA A 232 11.32 -15.58 -8.45
N ASP A 233 10.12 -16.02 -8.88
CA ASP A 233 9.92 -17.28 -9.58
C ASP A 233 9.91 -17.13 -11.10
N ALA A 234 10.19 -15.92 -11.63
CA ALA A 234 10.18 -15.65 -13.05
C ALA A 234 11.38 -16.30 -13.75
N GLU A 235 11.08 -17.10 -14.78
CA GLU A 235 12.08 -17.66 -15.68
C GLU A 235 12.71 -16.57 -16.57
N ALA A 236 13.78 -16.91 -17.29
CA ALA A 236 14.62 -15.95 -18.01
C ALA A 236 13.86 -14.94 -18.89
N ASP A 237 12.86 -15.40 -19.65
CA ASP A 237 12.11 -14.56 -20.59
C ASP A 237 11.22 -13.54 -19.87
N GLU A 238 10.47 -13.96 -18.85
CA GLU A 238 9.64 -13.05 -18.04
C GLU A 238 10.47 -12.13 -17.16
N ARG A 239 11.59 -12.63 -16.66
CA ARG A 239 12.53 -11.83 -15.88
C ARG A 239 13.14 -10.72 -16.73
N SER A 240 13.54 -11.02 -17.97
CA SER A 240 14.01 -10.01 -18.93
C SER A 240 12.88 -9.03 -19.30
N LEU A 241 11.68 -9.54 -19.58
CA LEU A 241 10.51 -8.68 -19.81
C LEU A 241 10.29 -7.70 -18.65
N TYR A 242 10.33 -8.17 -17.41
CA TYR A 242 10.15 -7.30 -16.26
C TYR A 242 11.31 -6.30 -16.10
N LEU A 243 12.54 -6.79 -15.99
CA LEU A 243 13.70 -5.95 -15.66
C LEU A 243 14.10 -4.99 -16.79
N ASP A 244 13.92 -5.38 -18.05
CA ASP A 244 14.41 -4.60 -19.20
C ASP A 244 13.32 -3.72 -19.83
N GLU A 245 12.05 -4.13 -19.79
CA GLU A 245 10.95 -3.40 -20.46
C GLU A 245 9.99 -2.69 -19.48
N ILE A 246 9.67 -3.32 -18.35
CA ILE A 246 8.68 -2.79 -17.38
C ILE A 246 9.36 -1.91 -16.34
N LEU A 247 10.35 -2.44 -15.62
CA LEU A 247 11.00 -1.79 -14.49
C LEU A 247 11.54 -0.40 -14.82
N PRO A 248 12.22 -0.14 -15.96
CA PRO A 248 12.73 1.21 -16.24
C PRO A 248 11.63 2.26 -16.40
N THR A 249 10.47 1.86 -16.92
CA THR A 249 9.31 2.76 -17.04
C THR A 249 8.65 2.96 -15.67
N LEU A 250 8.57 1.90 -14.86
CA LEU A 250 8.09 1.95 -13.48
C LEU A 250 8.95 2.88 -12.63
N GLU A 251 10.28 2.71 -12.63
CA GLU A 251 11.23 3.56 -11.93
C GLU A 251 11.07 5.02 -12.32
N ALA A 252 10.98 5.34 -13.62
CA ALA A 252 10.75 6.70 -14.07
C ALA A 252 9.42 7.30 -13.55
N GLY A 253 8.37 6.48 -13.44
CA GLY A 253 7.10 6.88 -12.83
C GLY A 253 7.22 7.11 -11.32
N MET A 254 7.93 6.23 -10.62
CA MET A 254 8.15 6.32 -9.18
C MET A 254 9.04 7.50 -8.80
N ASP A 255 10.09 7.78 -9.58
CA ASP A 255 10.95 8.96 -9.43
C ASP A 255 10.13 10.24 -9.65
N PHE A 256 9.28 10.29 -10.68
CA PHE A 256 8.39 11.43 -10.90
C PHE A 256 7.50 11.69 -9.68
N LEU A 257 6.85 10.65 -9.14
CA LEU A 257 5.98 10.79 -7.97
C LEU A 257 6.75 11.16 -6.70
N ARG A 258 7.96 10.64 -6.51
CA ARG A 258 8.83 10.99 -5.38
C ARG A 258 9.23 12.47 -5.40
N ASP A 259 9.58 12.98 -6.58
CA ASP A 259 10.21 14.29 -6.71
C ASP A 259 9.22 15.40 -7.09
N ASN A 260 8.08 15.05 -7.69
CA ASN A 260 7.04 15.98 -8.17
C ASN A 260 5.64 15.65 -7.58
N GLY A 261 5.57 14.75 -6.60
CA GLY A 261 4.32 14.26 -6.03
C GLY A 261 3.39 15.36 -5.51
N GLN A 262 3.95 16.41 -4.91
CA GLN A 262 3.19 17.55 -4.40
C GLN A 262 2.30 18.19 -5.49
N ALA A 263 2.81 18.29 -6.73
CA ALA A 263 2.07 18.90 -7.84
C ALA A 263 0.89 18.05 -8.33
N VAL A 264 0.87 16.75 -8.02
CA VAL A 264 -0.18 15.81 -8.41
C VAL A 264 -0.97 15.29 -7.21
N GLY A 265 -0.77 15.86 -6.02
CA GLY A 265 -1.46 15.44 -4.80
C GLY A 265 -0.99 14.07 -4.25
N CYS A 266 0.22 13.64 -4.57
CA CYS A 266 0.87 12.50 -3.94
C CYS A 266 1.72 12.99 -2.76
N TYR A 267 1.24 12.80 -1.53
CA TYR A 267 1.89 13.22 -0.29
C TYR A 267 3.22 12.50 -0.05
N SER A 268 3.26 11.20 -0.32
CA SER A 268 4.46 10.39 -0.17
C SER A 268 4.48 9.29 -1.20
N ASN A 269 5.62 9.12 -1.88
CA ASN A 269 5.83 8.02 -2.81
C ASN A 269 7.13 7.31 -2.45
N ARG A 270 7.03 6.00 -2.19
CA ARG A 270 8.18 5.13 -1.95
C ARG A 270 8.15 4.02 -2.97
N PHE A 271 9.28 3.75 -3.60
CA PHE A 271 9.48 2.51 -4.36
C PHE A 271 10.45 1.65 -3.58
N VAL A 272 9.93 0.58 -3.01
CA VAL A 272 10.62 -0.22 -2.01
C VAL A 272 10.90 -1.62 -2.55
N ARG A 273 12.00 -2.21 -2.13
CA ARG A 273 12.35 -3.60 -2.47
C ARG A 273 12.34 -4.45 -1.22
N ASN A 274 11.74 -5.63 -1.30
CA ASN A 274 11.73 -6.56 -0.19
C ASN A 274 13.13 -6.99 0.20
N ILE A 275 13.32 -7.21 1.50
CA ILE A 275 14.55 -7.70 2.09
C ILE A 275 14.23 -8.85 3.04
N ASP A 276 15.22 -9.69 3.31
CA ASP A 276 15.18 -10.59 4.47
C ASP A 276 15.53 -9.83 5.78
N ILE A 277 15.54 -10.57 6.89
CA ILE A 277 15.82 -10.02 8.23
C ILE A 277 17.27 -9.50 8.40
N ASP A 278 18.17 -9.90 7.51
CA ASP A 278 19.58 -9.49 7.49
C ASP A 278 19.82 -8.32 6.52
N GLY A 279 18.80 -7.93 5.75
CA GLY A 279 18.86 -6.82 4.80
C GLY A 279 19.26 -7.23 3.38
N ASN A 280 19.26 -8.52 3.04
CA ASN A 280 19.53 -8.97 1.68
C ASN A 280 18.30 -8.77 0.81
N PHE A 281 18.49 -8.18 -0.38
CA PHE A 281 17.39 -7.95 -1.31
C PHE A 281 16.76 -9.25 -1.82
N LEU A 282 15.43 -9.23 -1.87
CA LEU A 282 14.60 -10.23 -2.53
C LEU A 282 14.10 -9.68 -3.87
N ASP A 283 13.65 -10.57 -4.73
CA ASP A 283 13.15 -10.25 -6.07
C ASP A 283 11.65 -9.92 -6.06
N LEU A 284 11.28 -9.06 -5.10
CA LEU A 284 9.96 -8.47 -4.93
C LEU A 284 10.11 -6.97 -4.64
N SER A 285 9.23 -6.16 -5.21
CA SER A 285 9.15 -4.73 -4.96
C SER A 285 7.71 -4.25 -4.91
N TYR A 286 7.49 -3.08 -4.34
CA TYR A 286 6.21 -2.42 -4.46
C TYR A 286 6.33 -0.90 -4.27
N ASN A 287 5.33 -0.20 -4.80
CA ASN A 287 5.08 1.19 -4.45
C ASN A 287 4.36 1.26 -3.10
N ILE A 288 4.67 2.28 -2.28
CA ILE A 288 3.83 2.75 -1.18
C ILE A 288 3.51 4.22 -1.49
N GLY A 289 2.30 4.48 -1.97
CA GLY A 289 1.86 5.80 -2.40
C GLY A 289 0.74 6.33 -1.53
N HIS A 290 0.98 7.41 -0.78
CA HIS A 290 -0.07 8.15 -0.09
C HIS A 290 -0.50 9.35 -0.92
N TRP A 291 -1.80 9.48 -1.14
CA TRP A 291 -2.41 10.44 -2.02
C TRP A 291 -3.48 11.25 -1.29
N ALA A 292 -3.54 12.54 -1.60
CA ALA A 292 -4.54 13.45 -1.07
C ALA A 292 -5.97 13.06 -1.44
N SER A 293 -6.17 12.24 -2.46
CA SER A 293 -7.48 11.63 -2.79
C SER A 293 -7.31 10.46 -3.76
N LEU A 294 -8.33 9.62 -3.83
CA LEU A 294 -8.44 8.59 -4.86
C LEU A 294 -8.49 9.20 -6.27
N ASP A 295 -9.18 10.33 -6.45
CA ASP A 295 -9.28 11.03 -7.74
C ASP A 295 -7.92 11.54 -8.25
N ASN A 296 -7.03 11.98 -7.35
CA ASN A 296 -5.67 12.39 -7.73
C ASN A 296 -4.85 11.19 -8.24
N LEU A 297 -4.96 10.04 -7.56
CA LEU A 297 -4.35 8.78 -8.01
C LEU A 297 -4.94 8.34 -9.36
N GLU A 298 -6.27 8.38 -9.52
CA GLU A 298 -6.95 8.07 -10.78
C GLU A 298 -6.44 8.96 -11.91
N ARG A 299 -6.41 10.28 -11.70
CA ARG A 299 -5.94 11.24 -12.71
C ARG A 299 -4.49 10.98 -13.12
N TRP A 300 -3.60 10.69 -12.17
CA TRP A 300 -2.21 10.37 -12.49
C TRP A 300 -2.13 9.07 -13.30
N SER A 301 -2.82 8.02 -12.86
CA SER A 301 -2.78 6.71 -13.51
C SER A 301 -3.34 6.73 -14.93
N GLU A 302 -4.42 7.49 -15.19
CA GLU A 302 -5.08 7.50 -16.50
C GLU A 302 -4.48 8.50 -17.50
N SER A 303 -3.57 9.38 -17.07
CA SER A 303 -3.07 10.47 -17.93
C SER A 303 -1.56 10.64 -17.96
N HIS A 304 -0.82 10.18 -16.95
CA HIS A 304 0.62 10.38 -16.90
C HIS A 304 1.36 9.41 -17.86
N PRO A 305 2.26 9.89 -18.74
CA PRO A 305 2.89 9.04 -19.76
C PRO A 305 3.61 7.80 -19.23
N THR A 306 4.20 7.87 -18.02
CA THR A 306 4.88 6.73 -17.40
C THR A 306 3.90 5.61 -17.07
N HIS A 307 2.78 5.92 -16.40
CA HIS A 307 1.77 4.91 -16.06
C HIS A 307 1.06 4.38 -17.30
N LEU A 308 0.73 5.25 -18.26
CA LEU A 308 0.15 4.81 -19.55
C LEU A 308 1.05 3.81 -20.26
N ARG A 309 2.37 4.03 -20.27
CA ARG A 309 3.32 3.09 -20.88
C ARG A 309 3.34 1.75 -20.15
N ILE A 310 3.39 1.73 -18.81
CA ILE A 310 3.30 0.49 -18.01
C ILE A 310 2.00 -0.26 -18.32
N PHE A 311 0.87 0.46 -18.30
CA PHE A 311 -0.46 -0.10 -18.59
C PHE A 311 -0.53 -0.73 -19.99
N THR A 312 -0.04 -0.02 -21.02
CA THR A 312 -0.02 -0.55 -22.39
C THR A 312 0.91 -1.77 -22.54
N THR A 313 2.04 -1.79 -21.84
CA THR A 313 2.93 -2.96 -21.82
C THR A 313 2.26 -4.14 -21.12
N PHE A 314 1.63 -3.93 -19.96
CA PHE A 314 0.91 -4.97 -19.23
C PHE A 314 -0.20 -5.59 -20.09
N PHE A 315 -1.04 -4.78 -20.73
CA PHE A 315 -2.08 -5.27 -21.65
C PHE A 315 -1.56 -6.14 -22.79
N ARG A 316 -0.34 -5.91 -23.26
CA ARG A 316 0.28 -6.70 -24.32
C ARG A 316 0.77 -8.06 -23.82
N VAL A 317 1.10 -8.18 -22.54
CA VAL A 317 1.79 -9.36 -21.99
C VAL A 317 0.94 -10.16 -20.99
N ALA A 318 -0.16 -9.61 -20.47
CA ALA A 318 -0.97 -10.18 -19.40
C ALA A 318 -1.42 -11.63 -19.67
N GLU A 319 -1.83 -11.97 -20.90
CA GLU A 319 -2.25 -13.33 -21.26
C GLU A 319 -1.09 -14.35 -21.31
N ASN A 320 0.16 -13.87 -21.35
CA ASN A 320 1.36 -14.68 -21.45
C ASN A 320 2.19 -14.68 -20.15
N LEU A 321 1.67 -14.09 -19.07
CA LEU A 321 2.35 -14.14 -17.77
C LEU A 321 2.09 -15.50 -17.11
N GLU A 322 3.15 -16.20 -16.76
CA GLU A 322 3.13 -17.49 -16.06
C GLU A 322 3.63 -17.37 -14.62
N LYS A 323 4.73 -16.64 -14.38
CA LYS A 323 5.40 -16.56 -13.06
C LYS A 323 5.59 -15.14 -12.56
N LEU A 324 5.65 -14.14 -13.42
CA LEU A 324 5.63 -12.74 -13.00
C LEU A 324 4.30 -12.39 -12.32
N ARG A 325 4.38 -11.95 -11.07
CA ARG A 325 3.21 -11.66 -10.22
C ARG A 325 3.06 -10.15 -10.06
N LEU A 326 1.98 -9.61 -10.62
CA LEU A 326 1.63 -8.18 -10.53
C LEU A 326 0.30 -8.02 -9.79
N TYR A 327 0.26 -7.08 -8.85
CA TYR A 327 -0.93 -6.82 -8.06
C TYR A 327 -0.98 -5.40 -7.52
N HIS A 328 -2.13 -5.01 -7.00
CA HIS A 328 -2.21 -3.89 -6.07
C HIS A 328 -3.28 -4.10 -5.01
N GLU A 329 -3.17 -3.29 -3.96
CA GLU A 329 -4.23 -2.99 -3.01
C GLU A 329 -4.33 -1.47 -2.88
N VAL A 330 -5.55 -0.96 -2.86
CA VAL A 330 -5.82 0.48 -2.71
C VAL A 330 -6.86 0.67 -1.63
N SER A 331 -6.60 1.59 -0.71
CA SER A 331 -7.46 1.86 0.44
C SER A 331 -7.73 3.36 0.57
N VAL A 332 -8.89 3.70 1.13
CA VAL A 332 -9.21 5.02 1.66
C VAL A 332 -9.60 4.90 3.13
N PHE A 333 -9.55 5.99 3.88
CA PHE A 333 -9.79 5.92 5.32
C PHE A 333 -10.33 7.23 5.89
N ASP A 334 -11.09 7.10 6.97
CA ASP A 334 -11.57 8.23 7.75
C ASP A 334 -10.41 8.87 8.53
N ALA A 335 -10.50 10.15 8.86
CA ALA A 335 -9.46 10.90 9.57
C ALA A 335 -9.06 10.29 10.93
N ASP A 336 -10.00 9.63 11.62
CA ASP A 336 -9.79 9.00 12.92
C ASP A 336 -9.24 7.57 12.83
N ALA A 337 -9.21 6.99 11.63
CA ALA A 337 -8.63 5.68 11.33
C ALA A 337 -7.19 5.78 10.83
N GLN A 338 -6.50 6.90 11.12
CA GLN A 338 -5.15 7.20 10.66
C GLN A 338 -4.26 7.71 11.78
N GLN A 339 -3.02 7.22 11.81
CA GLN A 339 -1.99 7.66 12.75
C GLN A 339 -0.65 7.75 12.03
N TYR A 340 -0.08 8.95 11.98
CA TYR A 340 1.23 9.21 11.39
C TYR A 340 2.15 9.83 12.45
N GLU A 341 3.10 9.06 12.94
CA GLU A 341 4.03 9.49 13.99
C GLU A 341 5.47 9.30 13.55
N TYR A 342 6.31 10.27 13.90
CA TYR A 342 7.71 10.33 13.50
C TYR A 342 8.57 10.71 14.70
N ILE A 343 9.74 10.09 14.83
CA ILE A 343 10.75 10.35 15.85
C ILE A 343 12.06 10.57 15.10
N ASN A 344 12.63 11.77 15.16
CA ASN A 344 13.93 12.10 14.54
C ASN A 344 14.05 11.79 13.03
N CYS A 345 12.94 11.71 12.30
CA CYS A 345 12.94 11.64 10.84
C CYS A 345 13.26 13.01 10.23
N HIS A 346 13.80 13.03 9.00
CA HIS A 346 14.00 14.29 8.30
C HIS A 346 12.66 14.92 7.87
N PRO A 347 12.59 16.25 7.63
CA PRO A 347 11.31 16.96 7.42
C PRO A 347 10.52 16.56 6.16
N HIS A 348 11.10 15.73 5.28
CA HIS A 348 10.45 15.26 4.05
C HIS A 348 10.02 13.78 4.15
N THR A 349 10.14 13.15 5.32
CA THR A 349 9.76 11.74 5.51
C THR A 349 8.24 11.62 5.56
N GLY A 350 7.68 10.79 4.68
CA GLY A 350 6.26 10.41 4.75
C GLY A 350 5.33 11.62 4.70
N MET A 351 4.41 11.69 5.67
CA MET A 351 3.42 12.74 5.80
C MET A 351 3.98 14.05 6.36
N LEU A 352 5.23 14.09 6.84
CA LEU A 352 5.84 15.32 7.36
C LEU A 352 5.96 16.41 6.29
N ARG A 353 6.22 16.03 5.03
CA ARG A 353 6.58 16.95 3.94
C ARG A 353 5.49 18.01 3.68
N ASP A 354 4.23 17.56 3.66
CA ASP A 354 3.09 18.37 3.23
C ASP A 354 2.12 18.71 4.37
N ALA A 355 2.41 18.28 5.60
CA ALA A 355 1.56 18.57 6.75
C ALA A 355 1.56 20.07 7.09
N THR A 356 0.37 20.65 7.24
CA THR A 356 0.19 22.05 7.64
C THR A 356 0.22 22.21 9.16
N HIS A 357 0.61 23.40 9.63
CA HIS A 357 0.62 23.76 11.06
C HIS A 357 -0.72 24.34 11.53
#